data_AF-A0AAU5DJA7-F1
#
_entry.id   AF-A0AAU5DJA7-F1
#
_cell.length_a   1.000
_cell.length_b   1.000
_cell.length_c   1.000
_cell.angle_alpha   90.00
_cell.angle_beta   90.00
_cell.angle_gamma   90.00
#
_symmetry.space_group_name_H-M   'P 1'
#
loop_
_entity.id
_entity.type
_entity.pdbx_description
1 polymer ?
#
loop_
_entity_poly.entity_id
_entity_poly.type
_entity_poly.pdbx_seq_one_letter_code
_entity_poly.pdbx_strand_id
1 'polypeptide(L)'
;MKEFRHRHYGDAVYVSAVIGVIAASWLVPAGSVIGAAATGVAIAVMATGIVLRVRHRKGPLCDECIKEMPLDAADEAQNKPRTHRQLALFHSAYGTGRRTQATGILTLLLTVAGCEPLYLAVGAQLPPEVPRTALSLALAACACSTLVMRTHNRFQPWCPFCRDDGRGGDDLEPAPDPQGGLGRPVPA
;
A
#
# COMPACT_ATOMS: atom_id res chain seq x y z
N MET A 1 -9.57 21.14 -12.14
CA MET A 1 -9.24 19.93 -11.37
C MET A 1 -7.73 19.84 -11.08
N LYS A 2 -7.13 20.77 -10.32
CA LYS A 2 -5.68 20.76 -10.01
C LYS A 2 -5.33 20.28 -8.58
N GLU A 3 -6.33 20.03 -7.73
CA GLU A 3 -6.12 19.94 -6.28
C GLU A 3 -5.72 18.59 -5.69
N PHE A 4 -5.64 17.49 -6.47
CA PHE A 4 -5.43 16.16 -5.88
C PHE A 4 -4.05 15.52 -6.13
N ARG A 5 -3.13 16.23 -6.79
CA ARG A 5 -1.83 15.66 -7.21
C ARG A 5 -1.00 15.09 -6.06
N HIS A 6 -1.06 15.70 -4.88
CA HIS A 6 -0.27 15.28 -3.72
C HIS A 6 -0.76 13.98 -3.07
N ARG A 7 -2.01 13.56 -3.30
CA ARG A 7 -2.59 12.35 -2.67
C ARG A 7 -2.04 11.05 -3.25
N HIS A 8 -1.63 11.06 -4.52
CA HIS A 8 -1.03 9.91 -5.22
C HIS A 8 0.28 9.43 -4.58
N TYR A 9 1.08 10.37 -4.05
CA TYR A 9 2.41 10.08 -3.52
C TYR A 9 2.40 9.40 -2.14
N GLY A 10 1.25 9.12 -1.55
CA GLY A 10 1.15 8.54 -0.20
C GLY A 10 1.93 7.22 -0.05
N ASP A 11 1.88 6.34 -1.05
CA ASP A 11 2.65 5.09 -1.04
C ASP A 11 4.17 5.36 -1.14
N ALA A 12 4.59 6.30 -2.00
CA ALA A 12 5.99 6.66 -2.18
C ALA A 12 6.58 7.33 -0.93
N VAL A 13 5.84 8.25 -0.30
CA VAL A 13 6.20 8.89 0.96
C VAL A 13 6.35 7.84 2.06
N TYR A 14 5.37 6.92 2.16
CA TYR A 14 5.41 5.84 3.15
C TYR A 14 6.63 4.93 2.98
N VAL A 15 6.88 4.43 1.75
CA VAL A 15 8.01 3.54 1.47
C VAL A 15 9.35 4.24 1.70
N SER A 16 9.47 5.52 1.29
CA SER A 16 10.69 6.31 1.53
C SER A 16 10.94 6.52 3.02
N ALA A 17 9.89 6.77 3.80
CA ALA A 17 9.99 6.89 5.26
C ALA A 17 10.43 5.58 5.90
N VAL A 18 9.89 4.43 5.47
CA VAL A 18 10.33 3.11 5.93
C VAL A 18 11.82 2.90 5.67
N ILE A 19 12.30 3.19 4.46
CA ILE A 19 13.73 3.09 4.12
C ILE A 19 14.56 4.00 5.03
N GLY A 20 14.08 5.23 5.29
CA GLY A 20 14.72 6.18 6.19
C GLY A 20 14.80 5.68 7.64
N VAL A 21 13.73 5.09 8.18
CA VAL A 21 13.74 4.47 9.53
C VAL A 21 14.76 3.34 9.59
N ILE A 22 14.75 2.44 8.60
CA ILE A 22 15.69 1.33 8.56
C ILE A 22 17.11 1.88 8.52
N ALA A 23 17.45 2.77 7.59
CA ALA A 23 18.77 3.36 7.49
C ALA A 23 19.20 4.06 8.80
N ALA A 24 18.34 4.88 9.39
CA ALA A 24 18.61 5.55 10.67
C ALA A 24 18.88 4.57 11.81
N SER A 25 18.14 3.46 11.87
CA SER A 25 18.31 2.45 12.92
C SER A 25 19.66 1.72 12.88
N TRP A 26 20.33 1.71 11.72
CA TRP A 26 21.64 1.10 11.52
C TRP A 26 22.80 2.10 11.53
N LEU A 27 22.57 3.33 11.06
CA LEU A 27 23.62 4.34 10.90
C LEU A 27 23.82 5.19 12.16
N VAL A 28 22.80 5.31 13.01
CA VAL A 28 22.85 6.22 14.16
C VAL A 28 22.98 5.42 15.46
N PRO A 29 23.94 5.77 16.34
CA PRO A 29 24.08 5.11 17.64
C PRO A 29 22.79 5.17 18.45
N ALA A 30 22.41 4.01 19.01
CA ALA A 30 21.25 3.90 19.90
C ALA A 30 21.41 4.82 21.11
N GLY A 31 20.32 5.48 21.53
CA GLY A 31 20.32 6.41 22.66
C GLY A 31 20.85 7.81 22.36
N SER A 32 21.32 8.09 21.14
CA SER A 32 21.70 9.45 20.74
C SER A 32 20.47 10.33 20.47
N VAL A 33 20.57 11.63 20.80
CA VAL A 33 19.53 12.63 20.50
C VAL A 33 19.28 12.73 18.99
N ILE A 34 20.34 12.61 18.18
CA ILE A 34 20.24 12.59 16.72
C ILE A 34 19.42 11.39 16.24
N GLY A 35 19.63 10.20 16.83
CA GLY A 35 18.88 9.00 16.50
C GLY A 35 17.40 9.10 16.87
N ALA A 36 17.12 9.66 18.05
CA ALA A 36 15.76 9.92 18.50
C ALA A 36 15.04 10.92 17.57
N ALA A 37 15.69 12.03 17.20
CA ALA A 37 15.14 13.02 16.30
C ALA A 37 14.90 12.45 14.89
N ALA A 38 15.87 11.73 14.32
CA ALA A 38 15.75 11.10 13.01
C ALA A 38 14.60 10.08 12.98
N THR A 39 14.48 9.28 14.03
CA THR A 39 13.39 8.30 14.18
C THR A 39 12.04 9.01 14.29
N GLY A 40 11.93 10.06 15.11
CA GLY A 40 10.70 10.85 15.26
C GLY A 40 10.25 11.50 13.95
N VAL A 41 11.17 12.10 13.20
CA VAL A 41 10.90 12.66 11.86
C VAL A 41 10.41 11.56 10.92
N ALA A 42 11.09 10.42 10.87
CA ALA A 42 10.71 9.34 9.97
C ALA A 42 9.34 8.73 10.32
N ILE A 43 8.99 8.60 11.60
CA ILE A 43 7.64 8.22 12.06
C ILE A 43 6.60 9.25 11.61
N ALA A 44 6.88 10.55 11.76
CA ALA A 44 5.97 11.61 11.33
C ALA A 44 5.73 11.60 9.80
N VAL A 45 6.78 11.38 9.01
CA VAL A 45 6.68 11.23 7.55
C VAL A 45 5.88 9.97 7.20
N MET A 46 6.10 8.86 7.91
CA MET A 46 5.35 7.62 7.70
C MET A 46 3.86 7.80 8.01
N ALA A 47 3.52 8.44 9.14
CA ALA A 47 2.15 8.77 9.52
C ALA A 47 1.49 9.68 8.47
N THR A 48 2.23 10.67 7.95
CA THR A 48 1.77 11.53 6.85
C THR A 48 1.47 10.73 5.60
N GLY A 49 2.34 9.79 5.23
CA GLY A 49 2.12 8.85 4.13
C GLY A 49 0.83 8.04 4.31
N ILE A 50 0.58 7.50 5.51
CA ILE A 50 -0.65 6.76 5.83
C ILE A 50 -1.88 7.66 5.67
N VAL A 51 -1.86 8.88 6.22
CA VAL A 51 -2.99 9.83 6.10
C VAL A 51 -3.28 10.17 4.64
N LEU A 52 -2.24 10.41 3.84
CA LEU A 52 -2.39 10.67 2.40
C LEU A 52 -3.02 9.47 1.69
N ARG A 53 -2.58 8.24 1.99
CA ARG A 53 -3.15 7.00 1.42
C ARG A 53 -4.63 6.84 1.77
N VAL A 54 -4.99 7.04 3.04
CA VAL A 54 -6.39 6.92 3.50
C VAL A 54 -7.26 7.97 2.80
N ARG A 55 -6.78 9.21 2.69
CA ARG A 55 -7.50 10.28 1.97
C ARG A 55 -7.60 10.00 0.48
N HIS A 56 -6.58 9.39 -0.12
CA HIS A 56 -6.57 9.03 -1.53
C HIS A 56 -7.61 7.94 -1.82
N ARG A 57 -7.67 6.88 -0.99
CA ARG A 57 -8.64 5.78 -1.14
C ARG A 57 -10.11 6.20 -1.05
N LYS A 58 -10.40 7.27 -0.31
CA LYS A 58 -11.77 7.79 -0.16
C LYS A 58 -12.16 8.79 -1.27
N GLY A 59 -11.22 9.20 -2.12
CA GLY A 59 -11.45 10.15 -3.19
C GLY A 59 -11.70 9.48 -4.54
N PRO A 60 -12.10 10.26 -5.57
CA PRO A 60 -12.14 9.78 -6.95
C PRO A 60 -10.74 9.39 -7.44
N LEU A 61 -10.67 8.55 -8.48
CA LEU A 61 -9.41 8.24 -9.16
C LEU A 61 -8.74 9.54 -9.60
N CYS A 62 -7.44 9.68 -9.34
CA CYS A 62 -6.68 10.85 -9.79
C CYS A 62 -6.06 10.60 -11.16
N ASP A 63 -5.83 11.67 -11.92
CA ASP A 63 -5.25 11.62 -13.27
C ASP A 63 -3.93 10.82 -13.32
N GLU A 64 -3.14 10.88 -12.24
CA GLU A 64 -1.85 10.17 -12.17
C GLU A 64 -2.05 8.65 -12.04
N CYS A 65 -3.04 8.21 -11.27
CA CYS A 65 -3.41 6.79 -11.23
C CYS A 65 -3.86 6.30 -12.61
N ILE A 66 -4.63 7.11 -13.34
CA ILE A 66 -5.13 6.77 -14.67
C ILE A 66 -3.97 6.67 -15.67
N LYS A 67 -3.04 7.63 -15.67
CA LYS A 67 -1.85 7.60 -16.53
C LYS A 67 -0.96 6.40 -16.28
N GLU A 68 -0.89 5.97 -15.02
CA GLU A 68 -0.11 4.79 -14.68
C GLU A 68 -0.78 3.50 -15.16
N MET A 69 -2.10 3.48 -15.43
CA MET A 69 -2.78 2.26 -15.87
C MET A 69 -2.21 1.75 -17.20
N PRO A 70 -1.96 0.44 -17.32
CA PRO A 70 -1.48 -0.13 -18.57
C PRO A 70 -2.61 -0.19 -19.59
N LEU A 71 -2.26 -0.01 -20.87
CA LEU A 71 -3.22 -0.08 -21.97
C LEU A 71 -3.89 -1.46 -22.08
N ASP A 72 -3.14 -2.51 -21.75
CA ASP A 72 -3.63 -3.89 -21.73
C ASP A 72 -3.60 -4.46 -20.30
N ALA A 73 -4.45 -3.88 -19.44
CA ALA A 73 -4.50 -4.25 -18.02
C ALA A 73 -4.99 -5.68 -17.78
N ALA A 74 -5.82 -6.20 -18.67
CA ALA A 74 -6.30 -7.58 -18.61
C ALA A 74 -5.17 -8.58 -18.88
N ASP A 75 -4.45 -8.42 -20.00
CA ASP A 75 -3.29 -9.28 -20.32
C ASP A 75 -2.20 -9.16 -19.25
N GLU A 76 -1.93 -7.95 -18.77
CA GLU A 76 -0.92 -7.75 -17.73
C GLU A 76 -1.29 -8.40 -16.39
N ALA A 77 -2.56 -8.39 -16.00
CA ALA A 77 -3.01 -9.06 -14.78
C ALA A 77 -2.95 -10.59 -14.89
N GLN A 78 -3.29 -11.14 -16.06
CA GLN A 78 -3.46 -12.58 -16.27
C GLN A 78 -2.16 -13.28 -16.72
N ASN A 79 -1.45 -12.68 -17.68
CA ASN A 79 -0.39 -13.36 -18.41
C ASN A 79 1.02 -12.92 -17.99
N LYS A 80 1.20 -11.73 -17.37
CA LYS A 80 2.54 -11.33 -16.89
C LYS A 80 2.88 -12.01 -15.54
N PRO A 81 3.96 -12.82 -15.47
CA PRO A 81 4.28 -13.59 -14.27
C PRO A 81 4.50 -12.74 -13.02
N ARG A 82 5.08 -11.55 -13.16
CA ARG A 82 5.37 -10.65 -12.03
C ARG A 82 4.07 -10.12 -11.40
N THR A 83 3.16 -9.60 -12.22
CA THR A 83 1.87 -9.06 -11.76
C THR A 83 1.04 -10.17 -11.16
N HIS A 84 0.92 -11.30 -11.84
CA HIS A 84 0.20 -12.47 -11.36
C HIS A 84 0.73 -12.96 -10.00
N ARG A 85 2.05 -13.04 -9.81
CA ARG A 85 2.66 -13.38 -8.50
C ARG A 85 2.35 -12.35 -7.43
N GLN A 86 2.37 -11.06 -7.74
CA GLN A 86 2.03 -10.01 -6.77
C GLN A 86 0.56 -10.13 -6.34
N LEU A 87 -0.35 -10.39 -7.28
CA LEU A 87 -1.76 -10.62 -6.98
C LEU A 87 -1.96 -11.90 -6.14
N ALA A 88 -1.28 -13.00 -6.49
CA ALA A 88 -1.32 -14.23 -5.70
C ALA A 88 -0.81 -14.01 -4.26
N LEU A 89 0.31 -13.30 -4.10
CA LEU A 89 0.87 -12.93 -2.80
C LEU A 89 -0.10 -12.06 -2.00
N PHE A 90 -0.81 -11.15 -2.66
CA PHE A 90 -1.83 -10.34 -2.02
C PHE A 90 -2.91 -11.21 -1.39
N HIS A 91 -3.48 -12.14 -2.16
CA HIS A 91 -4.55 -13.00 -1.66
C HIS A 91 -4.06 -14.01 -0.62
N SER A 92 -2.84 -14.54 -0.75
CA SER A 92 -2.27 -15.45 0.26
C SER A 92 -2.02 -14.74 1.60
N ALA A 93 -1.54 -13.48 1.57
CA ALA A 93 -1.20 -12.74 2.77
C ALA A 93 -2.40 -11.99 3.39
N TYR A 94 -3.28 -11.43 2.56
CA TYR A 94 -4.30 -10.49 2.99
C TYR A 94 -5.73 -10.93 2.73
N GLY A 95 -5.98 -12.12 2.18
CA GLY A 95 -7.21 -12.61 1.51
C GLY A 95 -8.63 -12.24 2.02
N THR A 96 -8.79 -11.50 3.12
CA THR A 96 -10.01 -10.78 3.46
C THR A 96 -9.73 -9.31 3.85
N GLY A 97 -10.70 -8.41 3.65
CA GLY A 97 -10.57 -7.00 4.05
C GLY A 97 -10.21 -6.81 5.55
N ARG A 98 -10.65 -7.72 6.43
CA ARG A 98 -10.27 -7.70 7.86
C ARG A 98 -8.79 -8.00 8.08
N ARG A 99 -8.21 -8.99 7.39
CA ARG A 99 -6.77 -9.30 7.49
C ARG A 99 -5.93 -8.12 7.03
N THR A 100 -6.30 -7.52 5.91
CA THR A 100 -5.68 -6.28 5.41
C THR A 100 -5.63 -5.18 6.48
N GLN A 101 -6.77 -4.90 7.12
CA GLN A 101 -6.87 -3.84 8.13
C GLN A 101 -6.05 -4.18 9.38
N ALA A 102 -6.10 -5.43 9.83
CA ALA A 102 -5.31 -5.91 10.96
C ALA A 102 -3.81 -5.78 10.71
N THR A 103 -3.32 -6.15 9.51
CA THR A 103 -1.91 -5.98 9.16
C THR A 103 -1.50 -4.51 9.16
N GLY A 104 -2.32 -3.61 8.61
CA GLY A 104 -2.04 -2.17 8.63
C GLY A 104 -1.97 -1.57 10.05
N ILE A 105 -2.84 -2.02 10.96
CA ILE A 105 -2.80 -1.61 12.37
C ILE A 105 -1.55 -2.18 13.05
N LEU A 106 -1.24 -3.46 12.85
CA LEU A 106 -0.05 -4.10 13.41
C LEU A 106 1.23 -3.38 12.94
N THR A 107 1.32 -3.03 11.66
CA THR A 107 2.40 -2.22 11.09
C THR A 107 2.56 -0.89 11.81
N LEU A 108 1.45 -0.16 12.00
CA LEU A 108 1.47 1.13 12.68
C LEU A 108 1.93 0.97 14.14
N LEU A 109 1.41 -0.04 14.84
CA LEU A 109 1.80 -0.34 16.23
C LEU A 109 3.29 -0.67 16.33
N LEU A 110 3.81 -1.55 15.46
CA LEU A 110 5.24 -1.89 15.42
C LEU A 110 6.12 -0.67 15.11
N THR A 111 5.63 0.23 14.25
CA THR A 111 6.35 1.47 13.91
C THR A 111 6.39 2.44 15.10
N VAL A 112 5.25 2.65 15.76
CA VAL A 112 5.13 3.58 16.90
C VAL A 112 5.84 3.04 18.14
N ALA A 113 5.70 1.74 18.40
CA ALA A 113 6.38 1.06 19.49
C ALA A 113 7.92 1.05 19.28
N GLY A 114 8.38 0.98 18.02
CA GLY A 114 9.79 0.83 17.71
C GLY A 114 10.38 -0.48 18.27
N CYS A 115 11.70 -0.51 18.50
CA CYS A 115 12.36 -1.64 19.15
C CYS A 115 12.24 -1.61 20.69
N GLU A 116 11.87 -0.48 21.28
CA GLU A 116 12.03 -0.20 22.71
C GLU A 116 11.23 -1.14 23.63
N PRO A 117 9.93 -1.42 23.39
CA PRO A 117 9.20 -2.40 24.20
C PRO A 117 9.63 -3.84 23.93
N LEU A 118 10.17 -4.17 22.76
CA LEU A 118 10.75 -5.49 22.49
C LEU A 118 12.06 -5.68 23.28
N TYR A 119 12.89 -4.63 23.35
CA TYR A 119 14.08 -4.59 24.21
C TYR A 119 13.73 -4.74 25.68
N LEU A 120 12.68 -4.06 26.14
CA LEU A 120 12.21 -4.15 27.52
C LEU A 120 11.59 -5.52 27.83
N ALA A 121 10.84 -6.11 26.89
CA ALA A 121 10.12 -7.37 27.09
C ALA A 121 11.02 -8.61 27.07
N VAL A 122 12.05 -8.64 26.22
CA VAL A 122 12.97 -9.80 26.11
C VAL A 122 14.09 -9.73 27.17
N GLY A 123 14.18 -8.61 27.90
CA GLY A 123 15.35 -8.30 28.72
C GLY A 123 16.56 -8.03 27.84
N ALA A 124 17.53 -7.27 28.34
CA ALA A 124 18.77 -6.91 27.61
C ALA A 124 19.70 -8.11 27.29
N GLN A 125 19.17 -9.32 27.19
CA GLN A 125 19.89 -10.57 26.98
C GLN A 125 20.22 -10.83 25.50
N LEU A 126 19.51 -10.16 24.57
CA LEU A 126 19.79 -10.31 23.15
C LEU A 126 20.83 -9.28 22.66
N PRO A 127 21.72 -9.69 21.73
CA PRO A 127 22.56 -8.76 21.00
C PRO A 127 21.71 -7.67 20.33
N PRO A 128 22.12 -6.40 20.35
CA PRO A 128 21.32 -5.29 19.85
C PRO A 128 20.98 -5.37 18.35
N GLU A 129 21.71 -6.20 17.60
CA GLU A 129 21.48 -6.47 16.18
C GLU A 129 20.19 -7.26 15.95
N VAL A 130 19.81 -8.14 16.88
CA VAL A 130 18.62 -9.00 16.75
C VAL A 130 17.33 -8.17 16.67
N PRO A 131 17.00 -7.29 17.65
CA PRO A 131 15.79 -6.48 17.58
C PRO A 131 15.82 -5.46 16.44
N ARG A 132 16.99 -4.93 16.06
CA ARG A 132 17.14 -4.06 14.88
C ARG A 132 16.82 -4.79 13.59
N THR A 133 17.33 -6.02 13.44
CA THR A 133 17.06 -6.86 12.27
C THR A 133 15.58 -7.24 12.20
N ALA A 134 14.99 -7.64 13.33
CA ALA A 134 13.56 -7.96 13.41
C ALA A 134 12.68 -6.76 13.02
N LEU A 135 12.97 -5.55 13.54
CA LEU A 135 12.26 -4.34 13.14
C LEU A 135 12.45 -4.03 11.66
N SER A 136 13.68 -4.15 11.13
CA SER A 136 13.98 -3.90 9.72
C SER A 136 13.18 -4.82 8.80
N LEU A 137 13.12 -6.12 9.14
CA LEU A 137 12.32 -7.10 8.41
C LEU A 137 10.82 -6.80 8.50
N ALA A 138 10.32 -6.44 9.68
CA ALA A 138 8.93 -6.07 9.86
C ALA A 138 8.56 -4.84 9.00
N LEU A 139 9.35 -3.77 9.06
CA LEU A 139 9.14 -2.56 8.26
C LEU A 139 9.26 -2.83 6.76
N ALA A 140 10.24 -3.63 6.33
CA ALA A 140 10.38 -4.05 4.94
C ALA A 140 9.16 -4.85 4.46
N ALA A 141 8.66 -5.78 5.27
CA ALA A 141 7.43 -6.51 4.98
C ALA A 141 6.25 -5.55 4.83
N CYS A 142 6.16 -4.48 5.63
CA CYS A 142 5.12 -3.46 5.54
C CYS A 142 5.22 -2.60 4.27
N ALA A 143 6.43 -2.24 3.84
CA ALA A 143 6.66 -1.58 2.56
C ALA A 143 6.25 -2.49 1.39
N CYS A 144 6.67 -3.76 1.41
CA CYS A 144 6.25 -4.76 0.42
C CYS A 144 4.73 -4.92 0.39
N SER A 145 4.08 -5.00 1.56
CA SER A 145 2.62 -5.05 1.71
C SER A 145 1.95 -3.89 0.97
N THR A 146 2.49 -2.69 1.14
CA THR A 146 1.99 -1.46 0.52
C THR A 146 2.11 -1.50 -1.00
N LEU A 147 3.23 -1.97 -1.53
CA LEU A 147 3.44 -2.10 -2.97
C LEU A 147 2.52 -3.17 -3.58
N VAL A 148 2.41 -4.33 -2.95
CA VAL A 148 1.54 -5.42 -3.40
C VAL A 148 0.07 -4.98 -3.39
N MET A 149 -0.35 -4.29 -2.34
CA MET A 149 -1.68 -3.68 -2.22
C MET A 149 -1.95 -2.62 -3.31
N ARG A 150 -0.96 -1.80 -3.65
CA ARG A 150 -1.07 -0.82 -4.74
C ARG A 150 -1.26 -1.52 -6.08
N THR A 151 -0.47 -2.56 -6.37
CA THR A 151 -0.66 -3.40 -7.56
C THR A 151 -2.06 -4.00 -7.57
N HIS A 152 -2.49 -4.60 -6.45
CA HIS A 152 -3.82 -5.18 -6.34
C HIS A 152 -4.93 -4.17 -6.65
N ASN A 153 -4.95 -3.02 -5.97
CA ASN A 153 -5.97 -2.00 -6.21
C ASN A 153 -6.01 -1.51 -7.67
N ARG A 154 -4.84 -1.45 -8.33
CA ARG A 154 -4.73 -1.03 -9.74
C ARG A 154 -5.29 -2.08 -10.71
N PHE A 155 -5.10 -3.36 -10.43
CA PHE A 155 -5.56 -4.46 -11.29
C PHE A 155 -6.83 -5.13 -10.77
N GLN A 156 -7.47 -4.61 -9.71
CA GLN A 156 -8.60 -5.24 -9.04
C GLN A 156 -9.75 -5.63 -10.00
N PRO A 157 -10.13 -4.83 -11.02
CA PRO A 157 -11.17 -5.23 -11.96
C PRO A 157 -10.83 -6.46 -12.81
N TRP A 158 -9.54 -6.76 -13.01
CA TRP A 158 -9.03 -7.86 -13.83
C TRP A 158 -8.30 -8.93 -13.02
N CYS A 159 -8.30 -8.82 -11.69
CA CYS A 159 -7.58 -9.73 -10.81
C CYS A 159 -8.27 -11.12 -10.85
N PRO A 160 -7.57 -12.19 -11.27
CA PRO A 160 -8.17 -13.52 -11.41
C PRO A 160 -8.58 -14.13 -10.06
N PHE A 161 -8.02 -13.64 -8.95
CA PHE A 161 -8.30 -14.10 -7.60
C PHE A 161 -9.43 -13.33 -6.91
N CYS A 162 -9.91 -12.23 -7.50
CA CYS A 162 -10.98 -11.39 -6.95
C CYS A 162 -12.38 -11.70 -7.50
N ARG A 163 -12.46 -12.68 -8.40
CA ARG A 163 -13.65 -12.92 -9.22
C ARG A 163 -14.86 -13.39 -8.40
N ASP A 164 -14.63 -13.95 -7.20
CA ASP A 164 -15.67 -14.53 -6.34
C ASP A 164 -16.00 -13.68 -5.10
N ASP A 165 -15.29 -12.58 -4.87
CA ASP A 165 -15.36 -11.74 -3.66
C ASP A 165 -16.29 -10.51 -3.81
N GLY A 166 -17.18 -10.55 -4.82
CA GLY A 166 -18.33 -9.63 -4.92
C GLY A 166 -18.00 -8.20 -5.35
N ARG A 167 -16.86 -7.96 -6.00
CA ARG A 167 -16.46 -6.65 -6.56
C ARG A 167 -16.02 -6.67 -8.02
N GLY A 168 -16.01 -7.83 -8.68
CA GLY A 168 -15.80 -7.98 -10.11
C GLY A 168 -16.98 -8.74 -10.67
N GLY A 169 -17.90 -8.01 -11.32
CA GLY A 169 -19.19 -8.54 -11.72
C GLY A 169 -19.10 -9.65 -12.77
N ASP A 170 -19.79 -10.76 -12.48
CA ASP A 170 -20.59 -11.45 -13.49
C ASP A 170 -21.96 -10.76 -13.68
N ASP A 171 -22.26 -9.72 -12.90
CA ASP A 171 -23.28 -8.73 -13.24
C ASP A 171 -22.73 -7.88 -14.39
N LEU A 172 -22.93 -8.37 -15.60
CA LEU A 172 -23.00 -7.56 -16.79
C LEU A 172 -24.04 -6.46 -16.52
N GLU A 173 -23.62 -5.33 -15.94
CA GLU A 173 -24.35 -4.09 -16.16
C GLU A 173 -24.46 -3.99 -17.69
N PRO A 174 -25.68 -4.06 -18.26
CA PRO A 174 -25.83 -3.97 -19.70
C PRO A 174 -25.12 -2.70 -20.11
N ALA A 175 -24.18 -2.79 -21.06
CA ALA A 175 -23.55 -1.61 -21.63
C ALA A 175 -24.67 -0.59 -21.88
N PRO A 176 -24.54 0.67 -21.41
CA PRO A 176 -25.61 1.65 -21.55
C PRO A 176 -26.04 1.64 -23.01
N ASP A 177 -27.31 1.32 -23.24
CA ASP A 177 -27.85 1.21 -24.59
C ASP A 177 -27.51 2.53 -25.31
N PRO A 178 -26.68 2.50 -26.37
CA PRO A 178 -26.35 3.71 -27.11
C PRO A 178 -27.59 4.40 -27.66
N GLN A 179 -28.74 3.72 -27.67
CA GLN A 179 -30.00 4.26 -28.14
C GLN A 179 -30.80 4.93 -27.03
N GLY A 180 -30.61 4.60 -25.75
CA GLY A 180 -31.16 5.27 -24.57
C GLY A 180 -32.61 5.77 -24.69
N GLY A 181 -33.42 5.17 -25.56
CA GLY A 181 -34.69 5.73 -26.05
C GLY A 181 -34.69 7.18 -26.57
N LEU A 182 -33.53 7.86 -26.71
CA LEU A 182 -33.44 9.31 -26.95
C LEU A 182 -32.42 9.72 -28.02
N GLY A 183 -31.75 8.77 -28.67
CA GLY A 183 -30.89 9.06 -29.81
C GLY A 183 -31.69 9.48 -31.05
N ARG A 184 -32.05 10.76 -31.17
CA ARG A 184 -32.44 11.31 -32.48
C ARG A 184 -31.21 11.27 -33.39
N PRO A 185 -31.31 10.67 -34.59
CA PRO A 185 -30.21 10.72 -35.55
C PRO A 185 -29.90 12.18 -35.89
N VAL A 186 -28.61 12.49 -35.98
CA VAL A 186 -28.15 13.79 -36.49
C VAL A 186 -28.63 13.90 -37.94
N PRO A 187 -29.40 14.93 -38.32
CA PRO A 187 -29.85 15.09 -39.68
C PRO A 187 -28.65 15.22 -40.62
N ALA A 188 -28.75 14.54 -41.76
CA ALA A 188 -27.77 14.54 -42.84
C ALA A 188 -27.58 15.94 -43.46
#